data_AF-A0A8T0MGT4-F1
#
_entry.id   AF-A0A8T0MGT4-F1
#
_cell.length_a   1.000
_cell.length_b   1.000
_cell.length_c   1.000
_cell.angle_alpha   90.00
_cell.angle_beta   90.00
_cell.angle_gamma   90.00
#
_symmetry.space_group_name_H-M   'P 1'
#
loop_
_entity.id
_entity.type
_entity.pdbx_description
1 polymer ?
#
loop_
_entity_poly.entity_id
_entity_poly.type
_entity_poly.pdbx_seq_one_letter_code
_entity_poly.pdbx_strand_id
1 'polypeptide(L)'
;MLSAAASTIPRLRLATQPPRARIPSARSHWLRPLSSATHVTAPAAAAGAAGSLEPPDLPRLAKAARISLSPQEAEEFEPKIRQLIDWFGQLRVVDLESIEPSLRAGTTAGSSLREDKPETFVNRDAIVEAVPSFDDPYIKVPRVLNKE
;
A
#
# COMPACT_ATOMS: atom_id res chain seq x y z
N MET A 1 -56.02 7.80 51.20
CA MET A 1 -54.89 8.15 50.33
C MET A 1 -53.68 7.32 50.78
N LEU A 2 -53.22 6.41 49.89
CA LEU A 2 -51.99 5.57 49.91
C LEU A 2 -51.85 4.58 51.10
N SER A 3 -52.01 3.25 51.00
CA SER A 3 -51.51 2.22 50.06
C SER A 3 -49.99 2.24 49.84
N ALA A 4 -49.28 1.36 50.54
CA ALA A 4 -47.87 1.04 50.28
C ALA A 4 -47.74 -0.48 50.19
N ALA A 5 -47.62 -0.95 48.95
CA ALA A 5 -47.47 -2.35 48.57
C ALA A 5 -46.04 -2.85 48.84
N ALA A 6 -45.94 -4.11 49.27
CA ALA A 6 -44.70 -4.85 49.40
C ALA A 6 -44.02 -4.99 48.03
N SER A 7 -42.77 -4.52 47.91
CA SER A 7 -41.95 -4.69 46.71
C SER A 7 -41.04 -5.91 46.88
N THR A 8 -41.41 -6.97 46.17
CA THR A 8 -40.69 -8.24 46.01
C THR A 8 -39.43 -8.02 45.17
N ILE A 9 -38.27 -8.38 45.70
CA ILE A 9 -36.98 -8.41 45.00
C ILE A 9 -36.93 -9.67 44.12
N PRO A 10 -36.81 -9.58 42.78
CA PRO A 10 -36.63 -10.77 41.97
C PRO A 10 -35.19 -11.27 42.04
N ARG A 11 -35.04 -12.56 42.39
CA ARG A 11 -33.79 -13.33 42.33
C ARG A 11 -33.25 -13.39 40.90
N LEU A 12 -31.99 -12.96 40.73
CA LEU A 12 -31.21 -13.09 39.49
C LEU A 12 -31.06 -14.58 39.13
N ARG A 13 -31.46 -14.92 37.89
CA ARG A 13 -31.35 -16.27 37.32
C ARG A 13 -29.96 -16.42 36.69
N LEU A 14 -29.32 -17.54 37.00
CA LEU A 14 -27.97 -17.95 36.61
C LEU A 14 -27.75 -17.85 35.09
N ALA A 15 -26.74 -17.09 34.67
CA ALA A 15 -26.25 -17.11 33.29
C ALA A 15 -25.47 -18.42 33.05
N THR A 16 -25.96 -19.23 32.11
CA THR A 16 -25.27 -20.40 31.55
C THR A 16 -23.97 -19.97 30.86
N GLN A 17 -22.83 -20.48 31.34
CA GLN A 17 -21.55 -20.40 30.64
C GLN A 17 -21.62 -21.18 29.31
N PRO A 18 -21.16 -20.62 28.18
CA PRO A 18 -20.88 -21.43 27.00
C PRO A 18 -19.59 -22.26 27.19
N PRO A 19 -19.47 -23.42 26.51
CA PRO A 19 -18.39 -24.37 26.77
C PRO A 19 -17.03 -23.85 26.28
N ARG A 20 -15.99 -24.06 27.10
CA ARG A 20 -14.58 -23.84 26.73
C ARG A 20 -14.17 -24.80 25.61
N ALA A 21 -13.84 -24.26 24.44
CA ALA A 21 -13.19 -25.02 23.38
C ALA A 21 -11.72 -25.31 23.75
N ARG A 22 -11.37 -26.60 23.80
CA ARG A 22 -9.98 -27.09 23.94
C ARG A 22 -9.24 -26.89 22.62
N ILE A 23 -8.15 -26.12 22.64
CA ILE A 23 -7.21 -26.00 21.52
C ILE A 23 -6.26 -27.21 21.59
N PRO A 24 -6.15 -28.07 20.56
CA PRO A 24 -5.08 -29.05 20.51
C PRO A 24 -3.77 -28.38 20.06
N SER A 25 -2.72 -28.61 20.86
CA SER A 25 -1.33 -28.35 20.51
C SER A 25 -0.90 -29.27 19.35
N ALA A 26 -0.44 -28.67 18.24
CA ALA A 26 0.24 -29.41 17.19
C ALA A 26 1.35 -28.57 16.52
N ARG A 27 2.56 -28.76 17.06
CA ARG A 27 3.86 -28.87 16.38
C ARG A 27 4.16 -27.90 15.23
N SER A 28 4.94 -26.87 15.53
CA SER A 28 5.73 -26.08 14.60
C SER A 28 6.84 -26.94 13.94
N HIS A 29 6.65 -27.26 12.67
CA HIS A 29 7.67 -27.89 11.81
C HIS A 29 7.80 -27.14 10.48
N TRP A 30 8.00 -25.83 10.57
CA TRP A 30 8.33 -25.01 9.40
C TRP A 30 9.45 -24.03 9.77
N LEU A 31 10.62 -24.58 10.06
CA LEU A 31 11.87 -23.83 10.03
C LEU A 31 12.78 -24.53 9.02
N ARG A 32 12.65 -24.13 7.76
CA ARG A 32 13.74 -24.27 6.79
C ARG A 32 14.55 -22.97 6.84
N PRO A 33 15.86 -23.02 7.10
CA PRO A 33 16.68 -21.84 6.90
C PRO A 33 16.73 -21.57 5.39
N LEU A 34 16.24 -20.41 4.96
CA LEU A 34 16.39 -20.00 3.57
C LEU A 34 17.86 -19.61 3.38
N SER A 35 18.57 -20.51 2.70
CA SER A 35 19.97 -20.38 2.31
C SER A 35 20.20 -19.12 1.48
N SER A 36 21.40 -18.58 1.67
CA SER A 36 21.93 -17.29 1.25
C SER A 36 21.84 -16.93 -0.24
N ALA A 37 21.75 -15.61 -0.45
CA ALA A 37 22.34 -14.82 -1.54
C ALA A 37 21.95 -15.15 -2.99
N THR A 38 20.84 -14.55 -3.44
CA THR A 38 20.75 -14.11 -4.84
C THR A 38 21.58 -12.85 -5.02
N HIS A 39 22.76 -13.02 -5.59
CA HIS A 39 23.47 -11.94 -6.27
C HIS A 39 22.57 -11.47 -7.42
N VAL A 40 22.08 -10.23 -7.33
CA VAL A 40 21.54 -9.55 -8.50
C VAL A 40 22.74 -9.11 -9.31
N THR A 41 23.15 -9.91 -10.30
CA THR A 41 24.14 -9.49 -11.28
C THR A 41 23.51 -8.40 -12.13
N ALA A 42 23.88 -7.14 -11.87
CA ALA A 42 23.67 -6.05 -12.80
C ALA A 42 24.57 -6.27 -14.03
N PRO A 43 24.10 -5.96 -15.26
CA PRO A 43 24.98 -6.00 -16.41
C PRO A 43 25.98 -4.85 -16.31
N ALA A 44 27.28 -5.17 -16.37
CA ALA A 44 28.33 -4.19 -16.53
C ALA A 44 28.15 -3.46 -17.87
N ALA A 45 27.60 -2.25 -17.82
CA ALA A 45 27.48 -1.37 -18.96
C ALA A 45 28.61 -0.32 -18.89
N ALA A 46 29.48 -0.41 -19.88
CA ALA A 46 30.62 0.44 -20.22
C ALA A 46 30.66 1.84 -19.57
N ALA A 47 31.78 2.12 -18.90
CA ALA A 47 32.25 3.47 -18.66
C ALA A 47 32.38 4.23 -20.00
N GLY A 48 31.80 5.43 -20.06
CA GLY A 48 32.12 6.43 -21.09
C GLY A 48 30.98 6.83 -22.01
N ALA A 49 30.08 7.70 -21.51
CA ALA A 49 29.53 8.81 -22.28
C ALA A 49 28.92 9.83 -21.30
N ALA A 50 29.50 11.02 -21.22
CA ALA A 50 28.81 12.21 -20.72
C ALA A 50 27.71 12.55 -21.74
N GLY A 51 26.59 11.83 -21.68
CA GLY A 51 25.55 11.82 -22.70
C GLY A 51 24.23 12.33 -22.16
N SER A 52 23.65 13.30 -22.87
CA SER A 52 22.28 13.79 -22.69
C SER A 52 21.32 12.63 -22.46
N LEU A 53 20.50 12.75 -21.43
CA LEU A 53 19.46 11.77 -21.14
C LEU A 53 18.41 11.83 -22.25
N GLU A 54 18.00 10.66 -22.75
CA GLU A 54 16.92 10.60 -23.73
C GLU A 54 15.65 11.18 -23.08
N PRO A 55 15.03 12.20 -23.70
CA PRO A 55 13.82 12.80 -23.16
C PRO A 55 12.68 11.76 -23.20
N PRO A 56 11.93 11.58 -22.10
CA PRO A 56 10.85 10.61 -22.08
C PRO A 56 9.70 11.07 -22.99
N ASP A 57 9.08 10.11 -23.66
CA ASP A 57 7.81 10.29 -24.36
C ASP A 57 6.72 10.72 -23.35
N LEU A 58 6.35 12.01 -23.40
CA LEU A 58 5.43 12.64 -22.47
C LEU A 58 3.99 12.08 -22.56
N PRO A 59 3.40 11.88 -23.76
CA PRO A 59 2.15 11.14 -23.90
C PRO A 59 2.16 9.75 -23.24
N ARG A 60 3.24 8.99 -23.41
CA ARG A 60 3.37 7.66 -22.80
C ARG A 60 3.49 7.76 -21.28
N LEU A 61 4.24 8.73 -20.77
CA LEU A 61 4.39 9.00 -19.34
C LEU A 61 3.06 9.40 -18.71
N ALA A 62 2.30 10.30 -19.34
CA ALA A 62 0.99 10.73 -18.88
C ALA A 62 0.00 9.55 -18.81
N LYS A 63 0.01 8.66 -19.82
CA LYS A 63 -0.78 7.44 -19.83
C LYS A 63 -0.44 6.50 -18.67
N ALA A 64 0.85 6.34 -18.34
CA ALA A 64 1.29 5.53 -17.21
C ALA A 64 0.82 6.11 -15.87
N ALA A 65 0.84 7.44 -15.74
CA ALA A 65 0.38 8.16 -14.55
C ALA A 65 -1.15 8.36 -14.48
N ARG A 66 -1.91 7.92 -15.49
CA ARG A 66 -3.35 8.18 -15.63
C ARG A 66 -3.72 9.66 -15.63
N ILE A 67 -2.84 10.49 -16.20
CA ILE A 67 -3.05 11.92 -16.39
C ILE A 67 -3.54 12.16 -17.81
N SER A 68 -4.66 12.87 -17.95
CA SER A 68 -5.13 13.38 -19.24
C SER A 68 -4.30 14.60 -19.62
N LEU A 69 -3.73 14.60 -20.82
CA LEU A 69 -2.85 15.66 -21.31
C LEU A 69 -3.30 16.09 -22.71
N SER A 70 -3.51 17.39 -22.91
CA SER A 70 -3.75 17.95 -24.24
C SER A 70 -2.44 18.10 -25.04
N PRO A 71 -2.48 18.16 -26.39
CA PRO A 71 -1.28 18.40 -27.20
C PRO A 71 -0.57 19.70 -26.83
N GLN A 72 -1.32 20.76 -26.53
CA GLN A 72 -0.77 22.06 -26.16
C GLN A 72 -0.03 22.02 -24.81
N GLU A 73 -0.61 21.35 -23.81
CA GLU A 73 0.06 21.13 -22.52
C GLU A 73 1.31 20.27 -22.69
N ALA A 74 1.28 19.28 -23.58
CA ALA A 74 2.45 18.44 -23.85
C ALA A 74 3.63 19.27 -24.36
N GLU A 75 3.40 20.16 -25.33
CA GLU A 75 4.42 21.08 -25.84
C GLU A 75 4.95 22.04 -24.76
N GLU A 76 4.09 22.48 -23.84
CA GLU A 76 4.47 23.36 -22.74
C GLU A 76 5.32 22.65 -21.67
N PHE A 77 4.98 21.40 -21.34
CA PHE A 77 5.63 20.64 -20.29
C PHE A 77 6.89 19.92 -20.75
N GLU A 78 7.01 19.57 -22.03
CA GLU A 78 8.18 18.88 -22.57
C GLU A 78 9.53 19.55 -22.20
N PRO A 79 9.75 20.86 -22.44
CA PRO A 79 11.03 21.49 -22.09
C PRO A 79 11.28 21.53 -20.58
N LYS A 80 10.22 21.63 -19.76
CA LYS A 80 10.32 21.66 -18.29
C LYS A 80 10.78 20.30 -17.74
N ILE A 81 10.19 19.23 -18.26
CA ILE A 81 10.58 17.85 -17.89
C ILE A 81 12.00 17.56 -18.36
N ARG A 82 12.38 18.00 -19.57
CA ARG A 82 13.75 17.86 -20.08
C ARG A 82 14.77 18.54 -19.16
N GLN A 83 14.51 19.78 -18.73
CA GLN A 83 15.37 20.51 -17.80
C GLN A 83 15.55 19.77 -16.46
N LEU A 84 14.46 19.22 -15.92
CA LEU A 84 14.50 18.45 -14.67
C LEU A 84 15.37 17.19 -14.82
N ILE A 85 15.22 16.50 -15.94
CA ILE A 85 15.98 15.28 -16.25
C ILE A 85 17.45 15.60 -16.42
N ASP A 86 17.80 16.64 -17.20
CA ASP A 86 19.18 17.09 -17.37
C ASP A 86 19.83 17.44 -16.02
N TRP A 87 19.08 18.06 -15.11
CA TRP A 87 19.54 18.32 -13.74
C TRP A 87 19.82 17.02 -12.96
N PHE A 88 18.92 16.02 -13.02
CA PHE A 88 19.16 14.70 -12.43
C PHE A 88 20.34 13.96 -13.09
N GLY A 89 20.64 14.24 -14.36
CA GLY A 89 21.78 13.68 -15.09
C GLY A 89 23.13 13.94 -14.41
N GLN A 90 23.23 15.00 -13.59
CA GLN A 90 24.42 15.31 -12.80
C GLN A 90 24.82 14.18 -11.85
N LEU A 91 23.85 13.39 -11.37
CA LEU A 91 24.09 12.28 -10.45
C LEU A 91 24.89 11.12 -11.10
N ARG A 92 24.93 11.02 -12.44
CA ARG A 92 25.70 9.98 -13.15
C ARG A 92 27.22 10.14 -13.02
N VAL A 93 27.69 11.32 -12.62
CA VAL A 93 29.13 11.59 -12.43
C VAL A 93 29.65 10.92 -11.15
N VAL A 94 28.76 10.60 -10.22
CA VAL A 94 29.13 10.00 -8.93
C VAL A 94 29.24 8.49 -9.07
N ASP A 95 30.38 7.92 -8.67
CA ASP A 95 30.60 6.47 -8.61
C ASP A 95 29.88 5.87 -7.38
N LEU A 96 29.06 4.85 -7.62
CA LEU A 96 28.24 4.18 -6.60
C LEU A 96 28.40 2.66 -6.62
N GLU A 97 29.36 2.09 -7.38
CA GLU A 97 29.49 0.64 -7.60
C GLU A 97 29.66 -0.17 -6.29
N SER A 98 30.25 0.44 -5.26
CA SER A 98 30.50 -0.21 -3.97
C SER A 98 29.52 0.17 -2.86
N ILE A 99 28.46 0.94 -3.15
CA ILE A 99 27.55 1.49 -2.14
C ILE A 99 26.20 0.79 -2.24
N GLU A 100 25.77 0.16 -1.14
CA GLU A 100 24.45 -0.44 -1.03
C GLU A 100 23.34 0.64 -1.07
N PRO A 101 22.25 0.43 -1.84
CA PRO A 101 21.13 1.38 -1.88
C PRO A 101 20.46 1.56 -0.51
N SER A 102 20.24 2.82 -0.11
CA SER A 102 19.49 3.15 1.10
C SER A 102 17.99 3.10 0.83
N LEU A 103 17.30 2.08 1.33
CA LEU A 103 15.84 1.91 1.16
C LEU A 103 15.01 2.63 2.22
N ARG A 104 15.55 2.82 3.42
CA ARG A 104 14.88 3.47 4.54
C ARG A 104 15.90 4.20 5.40
N ALA A 105 15.67 5.49 5.62
CA ALA A 105 16.52 6.28 6.49
C ALA A 105 16.44 5.78 7.95
N GLY A 106 17.59 5.52 8.57
CA GLY A 106 17.71 5.43 10.02
C GLY A 106 17.06 4.23 10.72
N THR A 107 16.90 3.08 10.07
CA THR A 107 16.26 1.93 10.73
C THR A 107 16.91 0.59 10.42
N THR A 108 17.57 0.04 11.45
CA THR A 108 17.80 -1.40 11.68
C THR A 108 16.51 -2.11 12.16
N ALA A 109 15.36 -1.44 12.05
CA ALA A 109 14.10 -1.94 12.60
C ALA A 109 13.58 -3.07 11.72
N GLY A 110 13.61 -4.29 12.27
CA GLY A 110 13.00 -5.47 11.68
C GLY A 110 11.53 -5.23 11.34
N SER A 111 11.03 -6.00 10.36
CA SER A 111 9.63 -5.95 9.92
C SER A 111 8.67 -5.95 11.13
N SER A 112 7.90 -4.87 11.29
CA SER A 112 6.81 -4.83 12.27
C SER A 112 5.65 -5.63 11.72
N LEU A 113 5.42 -6.83 12.27
CA LEU A 113 4.27 -7.64 11.91
C LEU A 113 3.04 -7.21 12.74
N ARG A 114 1.90 -7.04 12.07
CA ARG A 114 0.60 -6.87 12.73
C ARG A 114 0.17 -8.21 13.35
N GLU A 115 -0.43 -8.19 14.53
CA GLU A 115 -1.04 -9.39 15.12
C GLU A 115 -2.23 -9.87 14.27
N ASP A 116 -2.38 -11.19 14.11
CA ASP A 116 -3.51 -11.79 13.41
C ASP A 116 -4.74 -11.90 14.32
N LYS A 117 -5.30 -10.73 14.67
CA LYS A 117 -6.55 -10.62 15.41
C LYS A 117 -7.56 -9.84 14.57
N PRO A 118 -8.82 -10.31 14.46
CA PRO A 118 -9.87 -9.58 13.76
C PRO A 118 -10.28 -8.36 14.58
N GLU A 119 -10.43 -7.22 13.90
CA GLU A 119 -10.91 -5.97 14.48
C GLU A 119 -12.14 -5.49 13.70
N THR A 120 -13.18 -5.06 14.42
CA THR A 120 -14.37 -4.49 13.79
C THR A 120 -14.09 -3.05 13.41
N PHE A 121 -14.26 -2.73 12.13
CA PHE A 121 -14.15 -1.36 11.67
C PHE A 121 -15.45 -0.58 11.99
N VAL A 122 -15.35 0.44 12.84
CA VAL A 122 -16.51 1.19 13.37
C VAL A 122 -17.07 2.22 12.39
N ASN A 123 -16.26 2.73 11.46
CA ASN A 123 -16.62 3.90 10.66
C ASN A 123 -16.99 3.57 9.20
N ARG A 124 -17.82 2.53 9.00
CA ARG A 124 -18.24 2.12 7.65
C ARG A 124 -19.05 3.22 6.95
N ASP A 125 -19.97 3.85 7.68
CA ASP A 125 -20.93 4.79 7.08
C ASP A 125 -20.23 6.04 6.53
N ALA A 126 -19.22 6.59 7.23
CA ALA A 126 -18.45 7.73 6.72
C ALA A 126 -17.58 7.37 5.49
N ILE A 127 -17.13 6.11 5.37
CA ILE A 127 -16.43 5.66 4.16
C ILE A 127 -17.39 5.67 2.97
N VAL A 128 -18.61 5.15 3.15
CA VAL A 128 -19.63 5.10 2.08
C VAL A 128 -20.05 6.51 1.68
N GLU A 129 -20.23 7.41 2.64
CA GLU A 129 -20.56 8.82 2.38
C GLU A 129 -19.47 9.56 1.58
N ALA A 130 -18.21 9.18 1.73
CA ALA A 130 -17.10 9.75 0.95
C ALA A 130 -17.06 9.26 -0.51
N VAL A 131 -17.85 8.24 -0.88
CA VAL A 131 -17.86 7.69 -2.25
C VAL A 131 -18.80 8.53 -3.13
N PRO A 132 -18.32 9.09 -4.25
CA PRO A 132 -19.14 9.94 -5.12
C PRO A 132 -20.38 9.26 -5.73
N SER A 133 -20.32 7.95 -5.98
CA SER A 133 -21.43 7.19 -6.58
C SER A 133 -21.44 5.74 -6.09
N PHE A 134 -22.54 5.32 -5.48
CA PHE A 134 -22.71 3.97 -4.96
C PHE A 134 -24.14 3.44 -5.15
N ASP A 135 -24.31 2.12 -5.07
CA ASP A 135 -25.57 1.38 -5.02
C ASP A 135 -25.41 0.33 -3.93
N ASP A 136 -25.92 0.55 -2.72
CA ASP A 136 -25.59 -0.30 -1.57
C ASP A 136 -25.79 -1.80 -1.88
N PRO A 137 -24.77 -2.66 -1.69
CA PRO A 137 -23.46 -2.45 -1.05
C PRO A 137 -22.26 -2.15 -1.98
N TYR A 138 -22.49 -1.79 -3.25
CA TYR A 138 -21.49 -1.65 -4.32
C TYR A 138 -21.11 -0.20 -4.63
N ILE A 139 -19.87 0.00 -5.09
CA ILE A 139 -19.41 1.27 -5.66
C ILE A 139 -19.70 1.27 -7.16
N LYS A 140 -20.32 2.33 -7.66
CA LYS A 140 -20.62 2.46 -9.09
C LYS A 140 -19.36 2.96 -9.81
N VAL A 141 -18.89 2.17 -10.79
CA VAL A 141 -17.79 2.55 -11.68
C VAL A 141 -18.22 2.43 -13.14
N PRO A 142 -17.62 3.21 -14.06
CA PRO A 142 -17.83 3.00 -15.49
C PRO A 142 -17.49 1.56 -15.87
N ARG A 143 -18.30 0.97 -16.75
CA ARG A 143 -18.10 -0.41 -17.22
C ARG A 143 -16.71 -0.53 -17.84
N VAL A 144 -15.94 -1.53 -17.41
CA VAL A 144 -14.66 -1.86 -18.02
C VAL A 144 -14.92 -2.41 -19.42
N LEU A 145 -14.45 -1.70 -20.43
CA LEU A 145 -14.43 -2.15 -21.81
C LEU A 145 -13.03 -2.71 -22.10
N ASN A 146 -12.95 -3.92 -22.62
CA ASN A 146 -11.68 -4.44 -23.14
C ASN A 146 -11.37 -3.70 -24.44
N LYS A 147 -10.19 -3.07 -24.52
CA LYS A 147 -9.63 -2.63 -25.80
C LYS A 147 -9.07 -3.86 -26.49
N GLU A 148 -9.62 -4.21 -27.66
CA GLU A 148 -8.91 -5.06 -28.62
C GLU A 148 -7.73 -4.29 -29.24
#